data_AF-A0A1S1NSH2-F1
#
_entry.id   AF-A0A1S1NSH2-F1
#
_cell.length_a   1.000
_cell.length_b   1.000
_cell.length_c   1.000
_cell.angle_alpha   90.00
_cell.angle_beta   90.00
_cell.angle_gamma   90.00
#
_symmetry.space_group_name_H-M   'P 1'
#
loop_
_entity.id
_entity.type
_entity.pdbx_description
1 polymer ?
#
loop_
_entity_poly.entity_id
_entity_poly.type
_entity_poly.pdbx_seq_one_letter_code
_entity_poly.pdbx_strand_id
1 'polypeptide(L)'
;MKRYIFAGLVGVLMGGGLIVSAPTASAGCIDAQLLLFPGTPKCDGPILPDGSWRRCVVYSAPPGDPYSQPDCHLMGPNVEHIVHPFYDPPTHIDP
;
A
#
# COMPACT_ATOMS: atom_id res chain seq x y z
N MET A 1 13.05 -46.47 9.89
CA MET A 1 13.33 -45.01 9.89
C MET A 1 13.38 -44.47 8.45
N LYS A 2 12.27 -44.52 7.68
CA LYS A 2 12.25 -44.10 6.26
C LYS A 2 10.93 -43.42 5.83
N ARG A 3 10.04 -43.13 6.80
CA ARG A 3 8.72 -42.51 6.56
C ARG A 3 8.62 -41.05 7.00
N TYR A 4 9.59 -40.57 7.78
CA TYR A 4 9.59 -39.20 8.33
C TYR A 4 10.17 -38.15 7.37
N ILE A 5 10.84 -38.58 6.29
CA ILE A 5 11.48 -37.65 5.33
C ILE A 5 10.45 -37.12 4.31
N PHE A 6 9.41 -37.91 3.99
CA PHE A 6 8.42 -37.51 2.98
C PHE A 6 7.36 -36.54 3.51
N ALA A 7 7.12 -36.51 4.83
CA ALA A 7 6.14 -35.59 5.42
C ALA A 7 6.64 -34.14 5.47
N GLY A 8 7.96 -33.92 5.57
CA GLY A 8 8.55 -32.57 5.58
C GLY A 8 8.51 -31.87 4.22
N LEU A 9 8.56 -32.62 3.12
CA LEU A 9 8.66 -32.04 1.78
C LEU A 9 7.31 -31.46 1.29
N VAL A 10 6.18 -32.05 1.70
CA VAL A 10 4.84 -31.61 1.26
C VAL A 10 4.42 -30.31 1.95
N GLY A 11 4.84 -30.09 3.20
CA GLY A 11 4.52 -28.85 3.94
C GLY A 11 5.16 -27.60 3.32
N VAL A 12 6.38 -27.71 2.81
CA VAL A 12 7.11 -26.58 2.21
C VAL A 12 6.54 -26.20 0.84
N LEU A 13 6.09 -27.18 0.04
CA LEU A 13 5.53 -26.94 -1.29
C LEU A 13 4.14 -26.29 -1.28
N MET A 14 3.34 -26.49 -0.23
CA MET A 14 2.05 -25.80 -0.08
C MET A 14 2.17 -24.37 0.48
N GLY A 15 3.29 -24.03 1.14
CA GLY A 15 3.54 -22.68 1.65
C GLY A 15 4.19 -21.72 0.63
N GLY A 16 4.93 -22.25 -0.35
CA GLY A 16 5.67 -21.44 -1.33
C GLY A 16 4.83 -20.82 -2.45
N GLY A 17 3.60 -21.29 -2.68
CA GLY A 17 2.74 -20.82 -3.77
C GLY A 17 2.03 -19.48 -3.53
N LEU A 18 1.93 -19.04 -2.27
CA LEU A 18 1.13 -17.86 -1.91
C LEU A 18 1.85 -16.52 -2.09
N ILE A 19 3.16 -16.52 -2.36
CA ILE A 19 3.93 -15.26 -2.54
C ILE A 19 3.94 -14.83 -4.02
N VAL A 20 3.77 -15.77 -4.96
CA VAL A 20 3.83 -15.48 -6.42
C VAL A 20 2.53 -14.88 -6.96
N SER A 21 1.44 -14.92 -6.20
CA SER A 21 0.10 -14.49 -6.64
C SER A 21 -0.42 -13.24 -5.93
N ALA A 22 0.39 -12.58 -5.10
CA ALA A 22 0.10 -11.19 -4.78
C ALA A 22 0.25 -10.41 -6.09
N PRO A 23 -0.82 -9.79 -6.65
CA PRO A 23 -0.64 -8.91 -7.78
C PRO A 23 0.45 -7.92 -7.39
N THR A 24 1.40 -7.66 -8.29
CA THR A 24 2.26 -6.48 -8.14
C THR A 24 1.30 -5.35 -7.82
N ALA A 25 1.42 -4.79 -6.62
CA ALA A 25 0.56 -3.70 -6.18
C ALA A 25 0.87 -2.53 -7.11
N SER A 26 0.20 -2.50 -8.25
CA SER A 26 0.11 -1.38 -9.15
C SER A 26 -0.85 -0.42 -8.47
N ALA A 27 -0.40 0.10 -7.32
CA ALA A 27 -1.02 1.23 -6.69
C ALA A 27 -0.85 2.36 -7.71
N GLY A 28 -1.94 3.01 -8.12
CA GLY A 28 -1.80 4.20 -8.94
C GLY A 28 -1.04 5.22 -8.11
N CYS A 29 0.24 5.38 -8.45
CA CYS A 29 1.15 6.25 -7.74
C CYS A 29 1.43 7.46 -8.60
N ILE A 30 1.23 8.64 -8.04
CA ILE A 30 1.69 9.89 -8.64
C ILE A 30 2.79 10.50 -7.79
N ASP A 31 3.64 11.25 -8.46
CA ASP A 31 4.57 12.12 -7.77
C ASP A 31 3.83 13.37 -7.30
N ALA A 32 3.55 13.46 -6.00
CA ALA A 32 2.75 14.53 -5.44
C ALA A 32 3.62 15.73 -5.08
N GLN A 33 3.14 16.91 -5.45
CA GLN A 33 3.71 18.17 -5.00
C GLN A 33 2.99 18.63 -3.72
N LEU A 34 3.44 18.10 -2.59
CA LEU A 34 3.04 18.65 -1.29
C LEU A 34 3.89 19.89 -0.98
N LEU A 35 3.29 20.94 -0.41
CA LEU A 35 3.91 22.25 -0.19
C LEU A 35 5.28 22.18 0.50
N LEU A 36 5.44 21.28 1.47
CA LEU A 36 6.67 21.10 2.25
C LEU A 36 7.49 19.89 1.78
N PHE A 37 6.93 19.04 0.93
CA PHE A 37 7.52 17.77 0.50
C PHE A 37 7.30 17.56 -1.00
N PRO A 38 7.96 18.36 -1.85
CA PRO A 38 7.86 18.19 -3.29
C PRO A 38 8.49 16.85 -3.69
N GLY A 39 7.86 16.14 -4.62
CA GLY A 39 8.43 14.88 -5.10
C GLY A 39 8.11 13.69 -4.20
N THR A 40 7.04 13.77 -3.39
CA THR A 40 6.68 12.65 -2.50
C THR A 40 5.74 11.69 -3.21
N PRO A 41 6.07 10.39 -3.26
CA PRO A 41 5.20 9.43 -3.90
C PRO A 41 3.91 9.29 -3.08
N LYS A 42 2.79 9.45 -3.78
CA LYS A 42 1.45 9.27 -3.25
C LYS A 42 0.77 8.16 -4.03
N CYS A 43 0.30 7.15 -3.31
CA CYS A 43 -0.18 5.92 -3.89
C CYS A 43 -1.54 5.54 -3.30
N ASP A 44 -2.45 5.11 -4.16
CA ASP A 44 -3.74 4.56 -3.73
C ASP A 44 -3.71 3.02 -3.83
N GLY A 45 -4.14 2.37 -2.74
CA GLY A 45 -4.39 0.94 -2.70
C GLY A 45 -5.73 0.58 -3.35
N PRO A 46 -6.05 -0.71 -3.50
CA PRO A 46 -7.25 -1.14 -4.22
C PRO A 46 -8.53 -0.58 -3.61
N ILE A 47 -9.50 -0.31 -4.48
CA ILE A 47 -10.86 0.05 -4.08
C ILE A 47 -11.53 -1.18 -3.42
N LEU A 48 -12.01 -1.00 -2.19
CA LEU A 48 -12.75 -1.96 -1.40
C LEU A 48 -14.22 -2.07 -1.89
N PRO A 49 -14.96 -3.13 -1.51
CA PRO A 49 -16.34 -3.34 -1.96
C PRO A 49 -17.33 -2.22 -1.59
N ASP A 50 -16.99 -1.42 -0.57
CA ASP A 50 -17.77 -0.25 -0.14
C ASP A 50 -17.42 1.04 -0.91
N GLY A 51 -16.49 0.94 -1.88
CA GLY A 51 -16.01 2.07 -2.68
C GLY A 51 -14.93 2.91 -1.99
N SER A 52 -14.47 2.50 -0.81
CA SER A 52 -13.34 3.15 -0.14
C SER A 52 -12.00 2.65 -0.67
N TRP A 53 -10.93 3.40 -0.47
CA TRP A 53 -9.56 2.96 -0.77
C TRP A 53 -8.59 3.57 0.24
N ARG A 54 -7.36 3.06 0.29
CA ARG A 54 -6.34 3.61 1.19
C ARG A 54 -5.31 4.40 0.42
N ARG A 55 -5.15 5.68 0.75
CA ARG A 55 -4.13 6.57 0.20
C ARG A 55 -2.96 6.67 1.14
N CYS A 56 -1.75 6.46 0.64
CA CYS A 56 -0.52 6.57 1.41
C CYS A 56 0.44 7.59 0.79
N VAL A 57 1.07 8.41 1.61
CA VAL A 57 2.17 9.31 1.23
C VAL A 57 3.43 8.91 1.96
N VAL A 58 4.53 8.77 1.22
CA VAL A 58 5.84 8.53 1.82
C VAL A 58 6.60 9.83 1.91
N TYR A 59 6.80 10.33 3.13
CA TYR A 59 7.68 11.46 3.36
C TYR A 59 9.13 10.99 3.34
N SER A 60 10.00 11.71 2.63
CA SER A 60 11.44 11.49 2.72
C SER A 60 11.95 12.05 4.06
N ALA A 61 11.85 11.26 5.12
CA ALA A 61 12.42 11.57 6.43
C ALA A 61 13.75 10.82 6.65
N PRO A 62 14.68 11.34 7.48
CA PRO A 62 15.89 10.62 7.85
C PRO A 62 15.58 9.26 8.51
N PRO A 63 16.45 8.25 8.37
CA PRO A 63 16.27 6.96 9.03
C PRO A 63 16.17 7.12 10.55
N GLY A 64 15.15 6.51 11.17
CA GLY A 64 14.91 6.61 12.62
C GLY A 64 13.99 7.75 13.04
N ASP A 65 13.56 8.60 12.11
CA ASP A 65 12.52 9.61 12.35
C ASP A 65 11.13 8.92 12.41
N PRO A 66 10.24 9.27 13.36
CA PRO A 66 8.90 8.68 13.43
C PRO A 66 8.07 8.89 12.15
N TYR A 67 8.36 9.92 11.35
CA TYR A 67 7.74 10.21 10.06
C TYR A 67 8.36 9.45 8.88
N SER A 68 9.30 8.54 9.13
CA SER A 68 9.88 7.66 8.10
C SER A 68 8.94 6.54 7.64
N GLN A 69 7.77 6.41 8.26
CA GLN A 69 6.71 5.49 7.84
C GLN A 69 5.73 6.17 6.87
N PRO A 70 5.14 5.41 5.92
CA PRO A 70 4.09 5.93 5.07
C PRO A 70 2.89 6.38 5.91
N ASP A 71 2.44 7.61 5.67
CA ASP A 71 1.22 8.12 6.27
C ASP A 71 0.03 7.73 5.41
N CYS A 72 -0.85 6.89 5.95
CA CYS A 72 -1.93 6.24 5.21
C CYS A 72 -3.30 6.59 5.78
N HIS A 73 -4.19 7.07 4.93
CA HIS A 73 -5.55 7.45 5.28
C HIS A 73 -6.58 6.74 4.41
N LEU A 74 -7.76 6.50 4.98
CA LEU A 74 -8.92 6.01 4.22
C LEU A 74 -9.50 7.14 3.38
N MET A 75 -9.82 6.83 2.13
CA MET A 75 -10.46 7.69 1.15
C MET A 75 -11.77 7.05 0.70
N GLY A 76 -12.68 7.83 0.15
CA GLY A 76 -13.93 7.31 -0.40
C GLY A 76 -15.06 8.33 -0.40
N PRO A 77 -16.19 7.99 -1.04
CA PRO A 77 -17.34 8.89 -1.18
C PRO A 77 -18.01 9.27 0.15
N ASN A 78 -17.81 8.46 1.20
CA ASN A 78 -18.41 8.66 2.53
C ASN A 78 -17.37 9.09 3.58
N VAL A 79 -16.15 9.45 3.17
CA VAL A 79 -15.11 9.93 4.07
C VAL A 79 -14.96 11.43 3.85
N GLU A 80 -15.22 12.21 4.89
CA GLU A 80 -14.99 13.65 4.86
C GLU A 80 -13.52 13.93 5.15
N HIS A 81 -12.88 14.70 4.27
CA HIS A 81 -11.50 15.13 4.43
C HIS A 81 -11.43 16.65 4.52
N ILE A 82 -10.49 17.12 5.35
CA ILE A 82 -10.13 18.53 5.37
C ILE A 82 -9.50 18.87 4.01
N VAL A 83 -9.78 20.06 3.48
CA VAL A 83 -9.14 20.54 2.24
C VAL A 83 -7.64 20.65 2.47
N HIS A 84 -6.90 19.63 2.03
CA HIS A 84 -5.46 19.50 2.23
C HIS A 84 -4.84 18.78 1.01
N PRO A 85 -3.69 19.24 0.47
CA PRO A 85 -3.08 18.68 -0.75
C PRO A 85 -2.75 17.18 -0.68
N PHE A 86 -2.74 16.63 0.54
CA PHE A 86 -2.66 15.18 0.78
C PHE A 86 -3.86 14.44 0.15
N TYR A 87 -5.07 14.95 0.35
CA TYR A 87 -6.32 14.31 -0.08
C TYR A 87 -6.69 14.63 -1.53
N ASP A 88 -5.97 15.53 -2.19
CA ASP A 88 -6.16 15.81 -3.61
C ASP A 88 -5.30 14.88 -4.49
N PRO A 89 -5.78 14.40 -5.65
CA PRO A 89 -7.15 14.51 -6.11
C PRO A 89 -8.08 13.66 -5.22
N PRO A 90 -9.34 14.07 -5.01
CA PRO A 90 -10.28 13.31 -4.17
C PRO A 90 -10.69 11.96 -4.79
N THR A 91 -10.38 11.73 -6.07
CA THR A 91 -10.62 10.47 -6.78
C THR A 91 -9.48 9.47 -6.55
N HIS A 92 -9.79 8.19 -6.73
CA HIS A 92 -8.80 7.12 -6.73
C HIS A 92 -7.74 7.35 -7.83
N ILE A 93 -6.48 7.08 -7.50
CA ILE A 93 -5.39 7.10 -8.47
C ILE A 93 -5.26 5.70 -9.05
N ASP A 94 -5.53 5.58 -10.35
CA ASP A 94 -5.37 4.33 -11.10
C ASP A 94 -3.94 4.22 -11.68
N PRO A 95 -3.42 3.01 -11.90
CA PRO A 95 -2.09 2.78 -12.46
C PRO A 95 -1.93 3.16 -13.93
#